data_AF-A0A5E4JSE3-F1
#
_entry.id   AF-A0A5E4JSE3-F1
#
_cell.length_a   1.000
_cell.length_b   1.000
_cell.length_c   1.000
_cell.angle_alpha   90.00
_cell.angle_beta   90.00
_cell.angle_gamma   90.00
#
_symmetry.space_group_name_H-M   'P 1'
#
loop_
_entity.id
_entity.type
_entity.pdbx_description
1 polymer ?
#
loop_
_entity_poly.entity_id
_entity_poly.type
_entity_poly.pdbx_seq_one_letter_code
_entity_poly.pdbx_strand_id
1 'polypeptide(L)'
;MAQETILQHWIFSQFVLPFLLMFFVVFAVLEKTKVLGDKKQINALVSFVIGLIFVGAAYQRGMTTNLILFLTVAVIVIFVLYVLIGFAFQGEIKIPEKSSVKVAIVVVAIIAVIIATLWAAGIQWQGVSDTFNFLFDSGWSGGFWTNAVFVLIIAIALAVVLWTGSKVKG
;
A
#
# COMPACT_ATOMS: atom_id res chain seq x y z
N MET A 1 -1.28 -33.42 -3.75
CA MET A 1 -2.21 -32.47 -4.39
C MET A 1 -2.72 -31.55 -3.30
N ALA A 2 -2.47 -30.24 -3.38
CA ALA A 2 -2.93 -29.29 -2.37
C ALA A 2 -4.46 -29.24 -2.38
N GLN A 3 -5.07 -29.20 -1.21
CA GLN A 3 -6.51 -29.22 -1.04
C GLN A 3 -7.04 -27.80 -1.27
N GLU A 4 -7.82 -27.60 -2.33
CA GLU A 4 -8.46 -26.32 -2.63
C GLU A 4 -9.39 -25.91 -1.48
N THR A 5 -9.13 -24.74 -0.89
CA THR A 5 -10.02 -24.18 0.13
C THR A 5 -11.29 -23.62 -0.51
N ILE A 6 -12.39 -23.53 0.25
CA ILE A 6 -13.66 -23.00 -0.26
C ILE A 6 -13.55 -21.58 -0.83
N LEU A 7 -12.58 -20.79 -0.31
CA LEU A 7 -12.30 -19.42 -0.77
C LEU A 7 -11.44 -19.37 -2.03
N GLN A 8 -10.65 -20.42 -2.29
CA GLN A 8 -9.83 -20.55 -3.51
C GLN A 8 -10.64 -21.11 -4.69
N HIS A 9 -11.77 -21.76 -4.41
CA HIS A 9 -12.67 -22.26 -5.44
C HIS A 9 -13.00 -21.17 -6.46
N TRP A 10 -12.90 -21.51 -7.75
CA TRP A 10 -13.00 -20.58 -8.87
C TRP A 10 -14.27 -19.71 -8.85
N ILE A 11 -15.39 -20.25 -8.36
CA ILE A 11 -16.63 -19.47 -8.21
C ILE A 11 -16.49 -18.34 -7.19
N PHE A 12 -15.79 -18.57 -6.08
CA PHE A 12 -15.62 -17.56 -5.05
C PHE A 12 -14.61 -16.51 -5.48
N SER A 13 -13.44 -16.97 -5.94
CA SER A 13 -12.34 -16.09 -6.32
C SER A 13 -12.64 -15.27 -7.58
N GLN A 14 -13.33 -15.83 -8.58
CA GLN A 14 -13.58 -15.14 -9.85
C GLN A 14 -14.97 -14.51 -9.99
N PHE A 15 -15.93 -14.85 -9.13
CA PHE A 15 -17.29 -14.30 -9.22
C PHE A 15 -17.75 -13.65 -7.92
N VAL A 16 -17.80 -14.39 -6.81
CA VAL A 16 -18.42 -13.90 -5.55
C VAL A 16 -17.63 -12.74 -4.95
N LEU A 17 -16.30 -12.86 -4.84
CA LEU A 17 -15.45 -11.81 -4.25
C LEU A 17 -15.45 -10.52 -5.10
N PRO A 18 -15.22 -10.57 -6.44
CA PRO A 18 -15.45 -9.46 -7.36
C PRO A 18 -16.80 -8.77 -7.20
N PHE A 19 -17.88 -9.55 -7.14
CA PHE A 19 -19.25 -9.07 -7.02
C PHE A 19 -19.44 -8.30 -5.71
N LEU A 20 -19.09 -8.93 -4.59
CA LEU A 20 -19.25 -8.33 -3.25
C LEU A 20 -18.47 -7.03 -3.14
N LEU A 21 -17.24 -7.01 -3.64
CA LEU A 21 -16.40 -5.82 -3.64
C LEU A 21 -17.08 -4.69 -4.42
N MET A 22 -17.51 -4.94 -5.66
CA MET A 22 -18.16 -3.91 -6.47
C MET A 22 -19.48 -3.45 -5.85
N PHE A 23 -20.28 -4.38 -5.34
CA PHE A 23 -21.53 -4.10 -4.62
C PHE A 23 -21.29 -3.15 -3.44
N PHE A 24 -20.34 -3.47 -2.56
CA PHE A 24 -20.09 -2.66 -1.37
C PHE A 24 -19.50 -1.29 -1.71
N VAL A 25 -18.58 -1.21 -2.68
CA VAL A 25 -17.99 0.08 -3.10
C VAL A 25 -19.07 0.99 -3.67
N VAL A 26 -19.87 0.52 -4.63
CA VAL A 26 -20.94 1.33 -5.23
C VAL A 26 -21.98 1.71 -4.18
N PHE A 27 -22.35 0.78 -3.30
CA PHE A 27 -23.29 1.06 -2.19
C PHE A 27 -22.76 2.13 -1.25
N ALA A 28 -21.51 2.03 -0.81
CA ALA A 28 -20.89 3.01 0.06
C ALA A 28 -20.78 4.40 -0.62
N VAL A 29 -20.47 4.43 -1.92
CA VAL A 29 -20.43 5.68 -2.68
C VAL A 29 -21.83 6.29 -2.78
N LEU A 30 -22.85 5.52 -3.11
CA LEU A 30 -24.23 6.03 -3.23
C LEU A 30 -24.78 6.54 -1.88
N GLU A 31 -24.53 5.82 -0.78
CA GLU A 31 -24.91 6.25 0.57
C GLU A 31 -24.20 7.52 1.00
N LYS A 32 -22.90 7.64 0.70
CA LYS A 32 -22.10 8.80 1.11
C LYS A 32 -22.39 10.04 0.27
N THR A 33 -22.67 9.86 -1.02
CA THR A 33 -22.92 10.97 -1.95
C THR A 33 -24.40 11.36 -2.02
N LYS A 34 -25.31 10.49 -1.53
CA LYS A 34 -26.77 10.70 -1.55
C LYS A 34 -27.32 11.04 -2.94
N VAL A 35 -26.70 10.53 -4.01
CA VAL A 35 -27.07 10.80 -5.40
C VAL A 35 -28.52 10.41 -5.71
N LEU A 36 -29.01 9.31 -5.13
CA LEU A 36 -30.39 8.83 -5.28
C LEU A 36 -31.28 9.24 -4.09
N GLY A 37 -30.81 10.17 -3.26
CA GLY A 37 -31.41 10.54 -1.99
C GLY A 37 -31.12 9.55 -0.87
N ASP A 38 -31.79 9.74 0.28
CA ASP A 38 -31.61 8.95 1.50
C ASP A 38 -32.48 7.66 1.46
N LYS A 39 -32.29 6.86 0.40
CA LYS A 39 -33.09 5.67 0.12
C LYS A 39 -32.20 4.42 0.09
N LYS A 40 -31.83 3.94 1.27
CA LYS A 40 -30.92 2.80 1.46
C LYS A 40 -31.29 1.54 0.66
N GLN A 41 -32.58 1.24 0.54
CA GLN A 41 -33.06 0.08 -0.22
C GLN A 41 -32.79 0.23 -1.73
N ILE A 42 -33.00 1.43 -2.28
CA ILE A 42 -32.74 1.72 -3.69
C ILE A 42 -31.24 1.70 -3.94
N ASN A 43 -30.44 2.30 -3.06
CA ASN A 43 -28.99 2.26 -3.16
C ASN A 43 -28.47 0.82 -3.16
N ALA A 44 -28.97 -0.04 -2.27
CA ALA A 44 -28.60 -1.45 -2.24
C ALA A 44 -29.00 -2.19 -3.53
N LEU A 45 -30.22 -1.98 -4.02
CA LEU A 45 -30.71 -2.64 -5.24
C LEU A 45 -29.90 -2.21 -6.48
N VAL A 46 -29.62 -0.92 -6.61
CA VAL A 46 -28.81 -0.37 -7.73
C VAL A 46 -27.39 -0.90 -7.68
N SER A 47 -26.74 -0.88 -6.51
CA SER A 47 -25.40 -1.44 -6.34
C SER A 47 -25.35 -2.94 -6.60
N PHE A 48 -26.41 -3.67 -6.25
CA PHE A 48 -26.53 -5.11 -6.52
C PHE A 48 -26.60 -5.39 -8.01
N VAL A 49 -27.45 -4.68 -8.75
CA VAL A 49 -27.54 -4.81 -10.22
C VAL A 49 -26.22 -4.43 -10.89
N ILE A 50 -25.57 -3.34 -10.46
CA ILE A 50 -24.27 -2.93 -10.99
C ILE A 50 -23.20 -4.00 -10.71
N GLY A 51 -23.16 -4.56 -9.51
CA GLY A 51 -22.25 -5.65 -9.17
C GLY A 51 -22.46 -6.90 -10.02
N LEU A 52 -23.72 -7.27 -10.29
CA LEU A 52 -24.05 -8.41 -11.15
C LEU A 52 -23.66 -8.17 -12.61
N ILE A 53 -23.94 -6.99 -13.17
CA ILE A 53 -23.53 -6.61 -14.53
C ILE A 53 -22.00 -6.64 -14.65
N PHE A 54 -21.31 -6.15 -13.62
CA PHE A 54 -19.85 -6.10 -13.58
C PHE A 54 -19.22 -7.49 -13.66
N VAL A 55 -19.76 -8.47 -12.93
CA VAL A 55 -19.24 -9.85 -12.96
C VAL A 55 -19.74 -10.66 -14.15
N GLY A 56 -20.93 -10.35 -14.67
CA GLY A 56 -21.49 -11.02 -15.85
C GLY A 56 -20.77 -10.68 -17.16
N ALA A 57 -20.04 -9.57 -17.21
CA ALA A 57 -19.35 -9.15 -18.42
C ALA A 57 -17.92 -9.74 -18.49
N ALA A 58 -17.66 -10.51 -19.56
CA ALA A 58 -16.50 -11.40 -19.68
C ALA A 58 -15.13 -10.68 -19.66
N TYR A 59 -15.10 -9.39 -20.03
CA TYR A 59 -13.89 -8.56 -20.10
C TYR A 59 -13.42 -8.06 -18.73
N GLN A 60 -14.34 -7.92 -17.76
CA GLN A 60 -14.02 -7.42 -16.43
C GLN A 60 -13.24 -8.41 -15.55
N ARG A 61 -13.13 -9.70 -15.90
CA ARG A 61 -12.36 -10.67 -15.09
C ARG A 61 -10.87 -10.32 -15.00
N GLY A 62 -10.27 -9.89 -16.11
CA GLY A 62 -8.87 -9.43 -16.12
C GLY A 62 -8.67 -8.12 -15.34
N MET A 63 -9.58 -7.15 -15.52
CA MET A 63 -9.54 -5.90 -14.78
C MET A 63 -9.82 -6.08 -13.28
N THR A 64 -10.71 -6.98 -12.90
CA THR A 64 -11.08 -7.16 -11.49
C THR A 64 -9.98 -7.84 -10.70
N THR A 65 -9.29 -8.82 -11.27
CA THR A 65 -8.09 -9.39 -10.63
C THR A 65 -7.06 -8.28 -10.36
N ASN A 66 -6.84 -7.40 -11.33
CA ASN A 66 -5.93 -6.27 -11.18
C ASN A 66 -6.45 -5.19 -10.22
N LEU A 67 -7.77 -4.95 -10.16
CA LEU A 67 -8.40 -4.01 -9.22
C LEU A 67 -8.43 -4.53 -7.78
N ILE A 68 -8.59 -5.84 -7.58
CA ILE A 68 -8.48 -6.49 -6.26
C ILE A 68 -7.04 -6.36 -5.76
N LEU A 69 -6.05 -6.64 -6.63
CA LEU A 69 -4.65 -6.42 -6.32
C LEU A 69 -4.39 -4.94 -5.97
N PHE A 70 -4.88 -4.02 -6.80
CA PHE A 70 -4.77 -2.57 -6.56
C PHE A 70 -5.42 -2.14 -5.24
N LEU A 71 -6.65 -2.57 -4.95
CA LEU A 71 -7.37 -2.20 -3.73
C LEU A 71 -6.71 -2.79 -2.49
N THR A 72 -6.23 -4.03 -2.57
CA THR A 72 -5.49 -4.68 -1.50
C THR A 72 -4.20 -3.92 -1.20
N VAL A 73 -3.45 -3.57 -2.25
CA VAL A 73 -2.24 -2.74 -2.13
C VAL A 73 -2.59 -1.36 -1.58
N ALA A 74 -3.62 -0.70 -2.09
CA ALA A 74 -4.06 0.61 -1.63
C ALA A 74 -4.47 0.60 -0.15
N VAL A 75 -5.18 -0.43 0.31
CA VAL A 75 -5.56 -0.59 1.73
C VAL A 75 -4.34 -0.81 2.60
N ILE A 76 -3.42 -1.69 2.21
CA ILE A 76 -2.16 -1.93 2.93
C ILE A 76 -1.35 -0.64 3.01
N VAL A 77 -1.28 0.09 1.90
CA VAL A 77 -0.51 1.31 1.80
C VAL A 77 -1.13 2.45 2.62
N ILE A 78 -2.45 2.61 2.57
CA ILE A 78 -3.18 3.55 3.43
C ILE A 78 -2.98 3.17 4.90
N PHE A 79 -3.03 1.88 5.23
CA PHE A 79 -2.75 1.40 6.58
C PHE A 79 -1.33 1.75 7.02
N VAL A 80 -0.31 1.46 6.21
CA VAL A 80 1.09 1.81 6.50
C VAL A 80 1.26 3.33 6.64
N LEU A 81 0.65 4.13 5.76
CA LEU A 81 0.64 5.59 5.88
C LEU A 81 0.03 6.05 7.20
N TYR A 82 -1.14 5.53 7.57
CA TYR A 82 -1.78 5.90 8.84
C TYR A 82 -0.97 5.44 10.04
N VAL A 83 -0.29 4.30 9.96
CA VAL A 83 0.64 3.84 11.00
C VAL A 83 1.85 4.79 11.10
N LEU A 84 2.48 5.15 9.98
CA LEU A 84 3.62 6.07 9.95
C LEU A 84 3.25 7.48 10.41
N ILE A 85 2.09 7.99 9.98
CA ILE A 85 1.53 9.27 10.43
C ILE A 85 1.19 9.18 11.91
N GLY A 86 0.56 8.08 12.36
CA GLY A 86 0.29 7.82 13.77
C GLY A 86 1.57 7.86 14.61
N PHE A 87 2.64 7.20 14.17
CA PHE A 87 3.94 7.26 14.83
C PHE A 87 4.59 8.65 14.77
N ALA A 88 4.52 9.35 13.64
CA ALA A 88 5.18 10.64 13.43
C ALA A 88 4.46 11.83 14.10
N PHE A 89 3.14 11.73 14.30
CA PHE A 89 2.31 12.80 14.85
C PHE A 89 1.74 12.50 16.24
N GLN A 90 1.63 11.22 16.63
CA GLN A 90 1.06 10.81 17.93
C GLN A 90 1.94 9.85 18.74
N GLY A 91 3.07 9.38 18.21
CA GLY A 91 4.05 8.58 18.96
C GLY A 91 4.94 9.42 19.89
N GLU A 92 5.63 8.75 20.82
CA GLU A 92 6.60 9.34 21.75
C GLU A 92 7.78 10.08 21.07
N ILE A 93 7.90 9.96 19.75
CA ILE A 93 8.89 10.64 18.92
C ILE A 93 8.40 12.08 18.69
N LYS A 94 8.86 13.01 19.52
CA LYS A 94 8.59 14.46 19.39
C LYS A 94 9.27 15.03 18.14
N ILE A 95 8.70 14.79 16.97
CA ILE A 95 9.17 15.44 15.74
C ILE A 95 8.72 16.91 15.80
N PRO A 96 9.64 17.90 15.69
CA PRO A 96 9.28 19.32 15.80
C PRO A 96 8.21 19.72 14.78
N GLU A 97 7.21 20.48 15.25
CA GLU A 97 6.01 20.86 14.49
C GLU A 97 6.30 21.65 13.20
N LYS A 98 7.44 22.35 13.14
CA LYS A 98 7.91 23.16 12.00
C LYS A 98 9.06 22.57 11.20
N SER A 99 9.39 21.28 11.38
CA SER A 99 10.54 20.71 10.66
C SER A 99 10.16 20.27 9.26
N SER A 100 10.88 20.76 8.24
CA SER A 100 10.83 20.30 6.84
C SER A 100 10.94 18.77 6.70
N VAL A 101 11.45 18.10 7.75
CA VAL A 101 11.51 16.64 7.86
C VAL A 101 10.12 15.99 7.91
N LYS A 102 9.11 16.57 8.57
CA LYS A 102 7.74 16.03 8.56
C LYS A 102 7.15 16.02 7.16
N VAL A 103 7.31 17.14 6.47
CA VAL A 103 6.84 17.30 5.09
C VAL A 103 7.58 16.34 4.17
N ALA A 104 8.91 16.20 4.33
CA ALA A 104 9.70 15.24 3.57
C ALA A 104 9.23 13.79 3.79
N ILE A 105 8.97 13.38 5.04
CA ILE A 105 8.47 12.03 5.35
C ILE A 105 7.11 11.78 4.68
N VAL A 106 6.17 12.72 4.77
CA VAL A 106 4.85 12.59 4.15
C VAL A 106 4.94 12.53 2.64
N VAL A 107 5.75 13.40 2.02
CA VAL A 107 5.96 13.43 0.57
C VAL A 107 6.61 12.14 0.08
N VAL A 108 7.65 11.65 0.77
CA VAL A 108 8.32 10.37 0.44
C VAL A 108 7.33 9.21 0.58
N ALA A 109 6.52 9.20 1.63
CA ALA A 109 5.53 8.15 1.82
C ALA A 109 4.48 8.16 0.70
N ILE A 110 3.95 9.33 0.32
CA ILE A 110 3.02 9.49 -0.81
C ILE A 110 3.65 9.04 -2.14
N ILE A 111 4.92 9.39 -2.39
CA ILE A 111 5.64 8.96 -3.59
C ILE A 111 5.80 7.43 -3.60
N ALA A 112 6.17 6.84 -2.46
CA ALA A 112 6.29 5.38 -2.32
C ALA A 112 4.95 4.68 -2.56
N VAL A 113 3.84 5.24 -2.07
CA VAL A 113 2.47 4.77 -2.33
C VAL A 113 2.18 4.77 -3.81
N ILE A 114 2.41 5.89 -4.49
CA ILE A 114 2.15 6.05 -5.92
C ILE A 114 2.97 5.03 -6.72
N ILE A 115 4.27 4.89 -6.43
CA ILE A 115 5.15 3.93 -7.11
C ILE A 115 4.68 2.49 -6.89
N ALA A 116 4.40 2.10 -5.64
CA ALA A 116 3.92 0.75 -5.33
C ALA A 116 2.58 0.44 -6.01
N THR A 117 1.71 1.43 -6.08
CA THR A 117 0.39 1.33 -6.73
C THR A 117 0.52 1.18 -8.24
N LEU A 118 1.38 1.98 -8.89
CA LEU A 118 1.64 1.89 -10.34
C LEU A 118 2.31 0.57 -10.71
N TRP A 119 3.24 0.09 -9.90
CA TRP A 119 3.86 -1.22 -10.06
C TRP A 119 2.84 -2.36 -9.92
N ALA A 120 1.99 -2.32 -8.88
CA ALA A 120 0.94 -3.30 -8.65
C ALA A 120 -0.15 -3.30 -9.74
N ALA A 121 -0.41 -2.16 -10.37
CA ALA A 121 -1.31 -2.04 -11.51
C ALA A 121 -0.72 -2.67 -12.80
N GLY A 122 0.48 -3.24 -12.74
CA GLY A 122 1.16 -3.84 -13.89
C GLY A 122 1.69 -2.80 -14.89
N ILE A 123 1.74 -1.52 -14.50
CA ILE A 123 2.33 -0.48 -15.32
C ILE A 123 3.85 -0.61 -15.17
N GLN A 124 4.47 -1.30 -16.14
CA GLN A 124 5.92 -1.39 -16.23
C GLN A 124 6.48 -0.07 -16.73
N TRP A 125 6.87 0.80 -15.80
CA TRP A 125 7.61 2.02 -16.09
C TRP A 125 9.05 1.64 -16.42
N GLN A 126 9.38 1.47 -17.70
CA GLN A 126 10.74 1.12 -18.16
C GLN A 126 11.81 1.99 -17.46
N GLY A 127 11.62 3.31 -17.36
CA GLY A 127 12.57 4.19 -16.66
C GLY A 127 12.69 3.99 -15.14
N VAL A 128 11.64 3.54 -14.45
CA VAL A 128 11.68 3.28 -12.99
C VAL A 128 12.24 1.89 -12.71
N SER A 129 11.89 0.88 -13.53
CA SER A 129 12.50 -0.44 -13.44
C SER A 129 14.00 -0.37 -13.76
N ASP A 130 14.41 0.43 -14.75
CA ASP A 130 15.81 0.54 -15.13
C ASP A 130 16.64 1.27 -14.06
N THR A 131 16.07 2.30 -13.43
CA THR A 131 16.74 2.99 -12.31
C THR A 131 16.77 2.15 -11.04
N PHE A 132 15.70 1.41 -10.73
CA PHE A 132 15.67 0.47 -9.60
C PHE A 132 16.67 -0.67 -9.80
N ASN A 133 16.68 -1.29 -10.99
CA ASN A 133 17.63 -2.34 -11.35
C ASN A 133 19.06 -1.82 -11.36
N PHE A 134 19.30 -0.59 -11.85
CA PHE A 134 20.61 0.04 -11.78
C PHE A 134 21.09 0.30 -10.34
N LEU A 135 20.19 0.70 -9.44
CA LEU A 135 20.53 1.03 -8.05
C LEU A 135 20.65 -0.20 -7.16
N PHE A 136 19.86 -1.25 -7.37
CA PHE A 136 19.72 -2.38 -6.44
C PHE A 136 20.01 -3.76 -7.03
N ASP A 137 20.01 -3.91 -8.35
CA ASP A 137 20.17 -5.20 -9.04
C ASP A 137 21.25 -5.14 -10.14
N SER A 138 22.25 -4.27 -9.93
CA SER A 138 23.39 -4.07 -10.83
C SER A 138 24.67 -4.61 -10.23
N GLY A 139 25.66 -4.93 -11.06
CA GLY A 139 26.93 -5.53 -10.62
C GLY A 139 27.71 -4.71 -9.57
N TRP A 140 27.47 -3.40 -9.45
CA TRP A 140 28.09 -2.54 -8.44
C TRP A 140 27.28 -2.43 -7.14
N SER A 141 25.96 -2.62 -7.22
CA SER A 141 25.01 -2.35 -6.14
C SER A 141 25.23 -3.26 -4.93
N GLY A 142 25.41 -4.56 -5.14
CA GLY A 142 25.57 -5.52 -4.04
C GLY A 142 26.77 -5.22 -3.14
N GLY A 143 27.92 -4.90 -3.73
CA GLY A 143 29.12 -4.53 -2.97
C GLY A 143 28.97 -3.19 -2.27
N PHE A 144 28.40 -2.18 -2.95
CA PHE A 144 28.20 -0.85 -2.39
C PHE A 144 27.25 -0.87 -1.19
N TRP A 145 26.05 -1.46 -1.33
CA TRP A 145 25.05 -1.47 -0.27
C TRP A 145 25.48 -2.29 0.94
N THR A 146 26.13 -3.44 0.72
CA THR A 146 26.68 -4.24 1.82
C THR A 146 27.71 -3.44 2.62
N ASN A 147 28.63 -2.77 1.94
CA ASN A 147 29.64 -1.94 2.59
C ASN A 147 29.03 -0.73 3.31
N ALA A 148 28.06 -0.05 2.69
CA ALA A 148 27.36 1.08 3.30
C ALA A 148 26.62 0.69 4.58
N VAL A 149 25.95 -0.48 4.59
CA VAL A 149 25.28 -1.03 5.78
C VAL A 149 26.29 -1.36 6.87
N PHE A 150 27.43 -1.98 6.54
CA PHE A 150 28.49 -2.25 7.52
C PHE A 150 29.03 -0.97 8.15
N VAL A 151 29.33 0.06 7.34
CA VAL A 151 29.79 1.37 7.84
C VAL A 151 28.73 2.00 8.75
N LEU A 152 27.46 1.94 8.36
CA LEU A 152 26.36 2.46 9.18
C LEU A 152 26.25 1.74 10.53
N ILE A 153 26.33 0.41 10.54
CA ILE A 153 26.31 -0.40 11.78
C ILE A 153 27.50 -0.02 12.68
N ILE A 154 28.69 0.13 12.11
CA ILE A 154 29.89 0.53 12.86
C ILE A 154 29.71 1.94 13.44
N ALA A 155 29.22 2.89 12.65
CA ALA A 155 28.95 4.25 13.11
C ALA A 155 27.93 4.28 14.25
N ILE A 156 26.86 3.48 14.15
CA ILE A 156 25.86 3.34 15.22
C ILE A 156 26.50 2.73 16.47
N ALA A 157 27.29 1.66 16.33
CA ALA A 157 27.97 1.02 17.46
C ALA A 157 28.92 2.00 18.18
N LEU A 158 29.71 2.77 17.44
CA LEU A 158 30.60 3.79 18.00
C LEU A 158 29.81 4.91 18.68
N ALA A 159 28.74 5.40 18.05
CA ALA A 159 27.87 6.42 18.64
C ALA A 159 27.27 5.95 19.99
N VAL A 160 26.79 4.70 20.04
CA VAL A 160 26.25 4.09 21.27
C VAL A 160 27.32 3.94 22.36
N VAL A 161 28.53 3.48 22.01
CA VAL A 161 29.65 3.34 22.96
C VAL A 161 30.09 4.69 23.52
N LEU A 162 30.24 5.70 22.66
CA LEU A 162 30.63 7.06 23.07
C LEU A 162 29.55 7.71 23.95
N TRP A 163 28.28 7.46 23.63
CA TRP A 163 27.16 7.99 24.42
C TRP A 163 26.96 7.28 25.76
N THR A 164 27.25 5.98 25.82
CA THR A 164 27.21 5.21 27.07
C THR A 164 28.41 5.56 27.97
N GLY A 165 29.59 5.78 27.37
CA GLY A 165 30.80 6.18 28.08
C GLY A 165 30.72 7.58 28.72
N SER A 166 29.93 8.51 28.16
CA SER A 166 29.74 9.84 28.74
C SER A 166 28.83 9.83 29.98
N LYS A 167 27.91 8.86 30.12
CA LYS A 167 27.03 8.71 31.29
C LYS A 167 27.66 8.01 32.49
N VAL A 168 28.77 7.28 32.31
CA VAL A 168 29.42 6.52 33.39
C VAL A 168 30.48 7.36 34.13
N LYS A 169 30.89 8.51 33.58
CA LYS A 169 31.89 9.42 34.17
C LYS A 169 31.29 10.71 34.78
N GLY A 170 29.96 10.81 34.90
CA GLY A 170 29.24 11.93 35.51
C GLY A 170 28.56 11.53 36.80
#